data_AF-A0A2D4P616-F1
#
_entry.id   AF-A0A2D4P616-F1
#
_cell.length_a   1.000
_cell.length_b   1.000
_cell.length_c   1.000
_cell.angle_alpha   90.00
_cell.angle_beta   90.00
_cell.angle_gamma   90.00
#
_symmetry.space_group_name_H-M   'P 1'
#
loop_
_entity.id
_entity.type
_entity.pdbx_description
1 polymer ?
#
loop_
_entity_poly.entity_id
_entity_poly.type
_entity_poly.pdbx_seq_one_letter_code
_entity_poly.pdbx_strand_id
1 'polypeptide(L)'
;AIEGFVKLGLINPEPCPMLSATTAPVKWKELMCKLLGLQPSVKYDELQQAICKQLNENKKQLEAVEWLGLLGDEPVPTAHSIVEALAKHMEAKLSYASGERDMVVMRNEIGIRHPSGHLEDKYINLVVYGDDNGYSAMAKMVGYPTAIAAKLILEGEINSKGMIVPLTKDIYGPILKHIQAEGIAYTIQSVIRQ
;
A
#
# COMPACT_ATOMS: atom_id res chain seq x y z
N ALA A 1 -7.58 5.82 9.74
CA ALA A 1 -6.41 6.71 9.62
C ALA A 1 -6.52 7.61 8.39
N ILE A 2 -6.52 7.07 7.16
CA ILE A 2 -6.53 7.87 5.92
C ILE A 2 -7.66 8.91 5.83
N GLU A 3 -8.89 8.56 6.20
CA GLU A 3 -10.01 9.53 6.24
C GLU A 3 -9.69 10.74 7.13
N GLY A 4 -8.95 10.55 8.23
CA GLY A 4 -8.49 11.63 9.07
C GLY A 4 -7.51 12.56 8.35
N PHE A 5 -6.59 12.02 7.56
CA PHE A 5 -5.69 12.82 6.73
C PHE A 5 -6.45 13.64 5.68
N VAL A 6 -7.52 13.08 5.11
CA VAL A 6 -8.41 13.81 4.19
C VAL A 6 -9.08 14.97 4.92
N LYS A 7 -9.67 14.74 6.10
CA LYS A 7 -10.32 15.80 6.90
C LYS A 7 -9.37 16.92 7.31
N LEU A 8 -8.11 16.59 7.54
CA LEU A 8 -7.05 17.55 7.89
C LEU A 8 -6.43 18.26 6.67
N GLY A 9 -6.87 17.94 5.44
CA GLY A 9 -6.34 18.54 4.23
C GLY A 9 -4.92 18.07 3.86
N LEU A 10 -4.46 16.96 4.44
CA LEU A 10 -3.13 16.40 4.17
C LEU A 10 -3.07 15.63 2.84
N ILE A 11 -4.21 15.14 2.34
CA ILE A 11 -4.33 14.52 1.02
C ILE A 11 -4.60 15.61 -0.03
N ASN A 12 -3.63 16.51 -0.19
CA ASN A 12 -3.69 17.64 -1.11
C ASN A 12 -2.50 17.62 -2.09
N PRO A 13 -2.75 17.41 -3.39
CA PRO A 13 -1.71 17.38 -4.43
C PRO A 13 -1.32 18.76 -4.95
N GLU A 14 -2.03 19.83 -4.56
CA GLU A 14 -1.75 21.18 -5.05
C GLU A 14 -0.34 21.66 -4.64
N PRO A 15 0.30 22.48 -5.50
CA PRO A 15 1.60 23.07 -5.18
C PRO A 15 1.57 23.79 -3.82
N CYS A 16 2.57 23.53 -3.00
CA CYS A 16 2.72 24.11 -1.67
C CYS A 16 4.06 24.85 -1.56
N PRO A 17 4.14 26.14 -1.94
CA PRO A 17 5.41 26.87 -2.03
C PRO A 17 6.22 26.91 -0.72
N MET A 18 5.56 26.78 0.44
CA MET A 18 6.23 26.76 1.75
C MET A 18 7.05 25.49 2.03
N LEU A 19 6.86 24.44 1.22
CA LEU A 19 7.59 23.16 1.35
C LEU A 19 8.74 23.07 0.34
N SER A 20 9.01 24.16 -0.39
CA SER A 20 10.03 24.19 -1.43
C SER A 20 11.45 24.32 -0.83
N ALA A 21 12.44 23.84 -1.58
CA ALA A 21 13.84 23.84 -1.13
C ALA A 21 14.44 25.24 -0.91
N THR A 22 13.81 26.27 -1.47
CA THR A 22 14.25 27.68 -1.39
C THR A 22 13.68 28.42 -0.18
N THR A 23 12.79 27.77 0.58
CA THR A 23 12.15 28.34 1.77
C THR A 23 12.77 27.80 3.05
N ALA A 24 12.64 28.56 4.16
CA ALA A 24 13.08 28.09 5.47
C ALA A 24 12.31 26.80 5.86
N PRO A 25 12.95 25.83 6.53
CA PRO A 25 12.28 24.60 6.95
C PRO A 25 11.05 24.89 7.81
N VAL A 26 9.91 24.34 7.39
CA VAL A 26 8.63 24.44 8.12
C VAL A 26 8.49 23.21 9.02
N LYS A 27 7.97 23.39 10.22
CA LYS A 27 7.68 22.29 11.15
C LYS A 27 6.29 21.73 10.94
N TRP A 28 6.07 20.46 11.28
CA TRP A 28 4.76 19.84 11.16
C TRP A 28 3.66 20.60 11.91
N LYS A 29 3.92 21.05 13.14
CA LYS A 29 2.99 21.90 13.89
C LYS A 29 2.58 23.18 13.15
N GLU A 30 3.52 23.81 12.44
CA GLU A 30 3.28 25.07 11.73
C GLU A 30 2.42 24.83 10.49
N LEU A 31 2.69 23.73 9.76
CA LEU A 31 1.87 23.29 8.64
C LEU A 31 0.45 22.94 9.10
N MET A 32 0.31 22.20 10.21
CA MET A 32 -1.01 21.86 10.77
C MET A 32 -1.78 23.09 11.25
N CYS A 33 -1.13 24.04 11.93
CA CYS A 33 -1.75 25.31 12.27
C CYS A 33 -2.27 26.02 11.01
N LYS A 34 -1.46 26.08 9.95
CA LYS A 34 -1.87 26.72 8.69
C LYS A 34 -3.07 26.02 8.05
N LEU A 35 -3.10 24.69 8.01
CA LEU A 35 -4.21 23.91 7.45
C LEU A 35 -5.52 24.12 8.22
N LEU A 36 -5.44 24.39 9.52
CA LEU A 36 -6.60 24.64 10.39
C LEU A 36 -6.94 26.13 10.54
N GLY A 37 -6.21 27.03 9.88
CA GLY A 37 -6.42 28.48 10.01
C GLY A 37 -6.02 29.06 11.37
N LEU A 38 -5.09 28.40 12.08
CA LEU A 38 -4.58 28.79 13.40
C LEU A 38 -3.24 29.55 13.29
N GLN A 39 -2.89 30.27 14.35
CA GLN A 39 -1.59 30.94 14.45
C GLN A 39 -0.47 29.93 14.76
N PRO A 40 0.75 30.08 14.23
CA PRO A 40 1.87 29.17 14.50
C PRO A 40 2.32 29.12 15.97
N SER A 41 1.99 30.14 16.76
CA SER A 41 2.34 30.26 18.19
C SER A 41 1.33 29.58 19.14
N VAL A 42 0.31 28.91 18.59
CA VAL A 42 -0.70 28.18 19.36
C VAL A 42 -0.06 27.08 20.22
N LYS A 43 -0.58 26.90 21.43
CA LYS A 43 -0.11 25.85 22.35
C LYS A 43 -0.46 24.46 21.81
N TYR A 44 0.32 23.46 22.18
CA TYR A 44 0.10 22.07 21.77
C TYR A 44 -1.35 21.61 22.06
N ASP A 45 -1.85 21.85 23.27
CA ASP A 45 -3.21 21.44 23.69
C ASP A 45 -4.31 22.07 22.82
N GLU A 46 -4.13 23.33 22.42
CA GLU A 46 -5.08 24.04 21.56
C GLU A 46 -5.07 23.49 20.13
N LEU A 47 -3.88 23.17 19.59
CA LEU A 47 -3.73 22.53 18.29
C LEU A 47 -4.36 21.12 18.30
N GLN A 48 -4.08 20.34 19.34
CA GLN A 48 -4.62 19.00 19.53
C GLN A 48 -6.16 19.03 19.60
N GLN A 49 -6.74 19.97 20.33
CA GLN A 49 -8.19 20.16 20.39
C GLN A 49 -8.80 20.53 19.04
N ALA A 50 -8.15 21.40 18.27
CA ALA A 50 -8.62 21.77 16.94
C ALA A 50 -8.59 20.58 15.97
N ILE A 51 -7.52 19.79 15.99
CA ILE A 51 -7.42 18.54 15.22
C ILE A 51 -8.51 17.56 15.65
N CYS A 52 -8.70 17.35 16.95
CA CYS A 52 -9.72 16.46 17.48
C CYS A 52 -11.13 16.84 16.97
N LYS A 53 -11.46 18.14 16.98
CA LYS A 53 -12.71 18.66 16.41
C LYS A 53 -12.83 18.40 14.91
N GLN A 54 -11.77 18.67 14.14
CA GLN A 54 -11.74 18.42 12.69
C GLN A 54 -11.89 16.93 12.33
N LEU A 55 -11.48 16.04 13.24
CA LEU A 55 -11.61 14.59 13.12
C LEU A 55 -12.94 14.03 13.63
N ASN A 56 -13.92 14.89 13.96
CA ASN A 56 -15.20 14.52 14.58
C ASN A 56 -15.00 13.71 15.89
N GLU A 57 -14.06 14.14 16.72
CA GLU A 57 -13.73 13.52 18.02
C GLU A 57 -13.26 12.05 17.91
N ASN A 58 -12.78 11.64 16.73
CA ASN A 58 -12.28 10.28 16.53
C ASN A 58 -10.89 10.09 17.17
N LYS A 59 -10.86 9.53 18.38
CA LYS A 59 -9.65 9.29 19.17
C LYS A 59 -8.58 8.49 18.43
N LYS A 60 -8.95 7.44 17.70
CA LYS A 60 -7.98 6.61 16.94
C LYS A 60 -7.31 7.38 15.81
N GLN A 61 -8.04 8.31 15.17
CA GLN A 61 -7.46 9.17 14.14
C GLN A 61 -6.51 10.19 14.76
N LEU A 62 -6.88 10.78 15.90
CA LEU A 62 -6.00 11.69 16.64
C LEU A 62 -4.71 10.99 17.08
N GLU A 63 -4.82 9.83 17.73
CA GLU A 63 -3.69 9.00 18.15
C GLU A 63 -2.75 8.68 16.99
N ALA A 64 -3.29 8.35 15.80
CA ALA A 64 -2.48 8.09 14.62
C ALA A 64 -1.71 9.33 14.14
N VAL A 65 -2.34 10.51 14.16
CA VAL A 65 -1.72 11.78 13.76
C VAL A 65 -0.62 12.19 14.75
N GLU A 66 -0.86 11.98 16.06
CA GLU A 66 0.12 12.23 17.12
C GLU A 66 1.30 11.26 17.05
N TRP A 67 1.03 9.96 16.88
CA TRP A 67 2.06 8.92 16.78
C TRP A 67 2.98 9.15 15.57
N LEU A 68 2.42 9.65 14.46
CA LEU A 68 3.21 10.05 13.28
C LEU A 68 4.03 11.33 13.49
N GLY A 69 3.86 12.04 14.62
CA GLY A 69 4.60 13.27 14.93
C GLY A 69 4.11 14.50 14.17
N LEU A 70 2.88 14.47 13.61
CA LEU A 70 2.37 15.55 12.76
C LEU A 70 1.97 16.82 13.55
N LEU A 71 1.99 16.77 14.89
CA LEU A 71 1.82 17.94 15.77
C LEU A 71 3.16 18.45 16.32
N GLY A 72 4.28 17.83 15.91
CA GLY A 72 5.59 18.05 16.51
C GLY A 72 6.41 19.17 15.87
N ASP A 73 7.60 19.36 16.44
CA ASP A 73 8.65 20.26 15.94
C ASP A 73 9.53 19.62 14.84
N GLU A 74 9.25 18.38 14.45
CA GLU A 74 9.94 17.71 13.34
C GLU A 74 9.76 18.52 12.04
N PRO A 75 10.84 18.70 11.25
CA PRO A 75 10.75 19.42 9.99
C PRO A 75 9.93 18.62 8.97
N VAL A 76 9.08 19.33 8.22
CA VAL A 76 8.35 18.76 7.09
C VAL A 76 9.34 18.50 5.94
N PRO A 77 9.34 17.32 5.32
CA PRO A 77 10.20 17.06 4.17
C PRO A 77 9.94 18.03 3.02
N THR A 78 11.00 18.46 2.36
CA THR A 78 10.90 19.28 1.13
C THR A 78 10.13 18.52 0.05
N ALA A 79 9.11 19.15 -0.51
CA ALA A 79 8.21 18.55 -1.48
C ALA A 79 7.49 19.60 -2.33
N HIS A 80 6.93 19.19 -3.46
CA HIS A 80 6.09 20.06 -4.28
C HIS A 80 4.69 20.25 -3.67
N SER A 81 4.13 19.23 -3.02
CA SER A 81 2.79 19.26 -2.41
C SER A 81 2.76 18.68 -1.00
N ILE A 82 1.64 18.90 -0.29
CA ILE A 82 1.46 18.40 1.09
C ILE A 82 1.41 16.87 1.10
N VAL A 83 0.69 16.26 0.15
CA VAL A 83 0.58 14.80 0.09
C VAL A 83 1.93 14.14 -0.21
N GLU A 84 2.79 14.79 -1.01
CA GLU A 84 4.15 14.31 -1.26
C GLU A 84 5.02 14.43 0.00
N ALA A 85 4.94 15.54 0.73
CA ALA A 85 5.65 15.69 2.01
C ALA A 85 5.19 14.66 3.05
N LEU A 86 3.88 14.41 3.14
CA LEU A 86 3.33 13.37 3.99
C LEU A 86 3.84 11.99 3.56
N ALA A 87 3.88 11.69 2.26
CA ALA A 87 4.38 10.42 1.75
C ALA A 87 5.86 10.20 2.15
N LYS A 88 6.72 11.21 1.95
CA LYS A 88 8.14 11.16 2.38
C LYS A 88 8.29 10.97 3.89
N HIS A 89 7.45 11.64 4.67
CA HIS A 89 7.46 11.51 6.13
C HIS A 89 7.02 10.12 6.59
N MET A 90 5.96 9.59 5.97
CA MET A 90 5.49 8.23 6.22
C MET A 90 6.51 7.18 5.78
N GLU A 91 7.19 7.37 4.65
CA GLU A 91 8.28 6.50 4.20
C GLU A 91 9.37 6.40 5.26
N ALA A 92 9.79 7.54 5.84
CA ALA A 92 10.79 7.54 6.92
C ALA A 92 10.30 6.86 8.22
N LYS A 93 9.01 6.95 8.57
CA LYS A 93 8.45 6.45 9.84
C LYS A 93 7.91 5.02 9.77
N LEU A 94 7.49 4.55 8.59
CA LEU A 94 6.73 3.31 8.38
C LEU A 94 7.44 2.31 7.45
N SER A 95 8.72 2.55 7.14
CA SER A 95 9.53 1.57 6.43
C SER A 95 9.79 0.34 7.28
N TYR A 96 9.89 -0.83 6.62
CA TYR A 96 10.29 -2.06 7.28
C TYR A 96 11.67 -1.93 7.91
N ALA A 97 11.77 -2.27 9.19
CA ALA A 97 13.03 -2.39 9.90
C ALA A 97 13.69 -3.75 9.64
N SER A 98 14.98 -3.85 9.96
CA SER A 98 15.70 -5.13 9.90
C SER A 98 15.03 -6.17 10.81
N GLY A 99 14.76 -7.35 10.28
CA GLY A 99 14.09 -8.45 10.99
C GLY A 99 12.56 -8.43 10.92
N GLU A 100 11.95 -7.38 10.35
CA GLU A 100 10.52 -7.38 10.06
C GLU A 100 10.22 -8.16 8.77
N ARG A 101 8.99 -8.68 8.68
CA ARG A 101 8.52 -9.46 7.52
C ARG A 101 7.27 -8.85 6.92
N ASP A 102 7.22 -8.78 5.60
CA ASP A 102 6.01 -8.47 4.87
C ASP A 102 5.17 -9.73 4.60
N MET A 103 3.95 -9.50 4.12
CA MET A 103 3.01 -10.54 3.77
C MET A 103 2.19 -10.09 2.56
N VAL A 104 1.98 -11.01 1.62
CA VAL A 104 1.02 -10.87 0.52
C VAL A 104 -0.12 -11.84 0.75
N VAL A 105 -1.35 -11.31 0.73
CA VAL A 105 -2.58 -12.10 0.80
C VAL A 105 -3.41 -11.82 -0.44
N MET A 106 -3.77 -12.88 -1.17
CA MET A 106 -4.66 -12.81 -2.32
C MET A 106 -5.78 -13.83 -2.15
N ARG A 107 -7.02 -13.40 -2.40
CA ARG A 107 -8.21 -14.23 -2.30
C ARG A 107 -9.11 -13.96 -3.50
N ASN A 108 -9.31 -14.98 -4.32
CA ASN A 108 -10.32 -14.96 -5.38
C ASN A 108 -11.55 -15.70 -4.89
N GLU A 109 -12.73 -15.10 -5.05
CA GLU A 109 -14.03 -15.72 -4.80
C GLU A 109 -14.79 -15.76 -6.12
N ILE A 110 -15.17 -16.96 -6.57
CA ILE A 110 -15.73 -17.20 -7.89
C ILE A 110 -17.06 -17.94 -7.72
N GLY A 111 -18.15 -17.29 -8.08
CA GLY A 111 -19.46 -17.94 -8.18
C GLY A 111 -19.62 -18.63 -9.54
N ILE A 112 -19.85 -19.94 -9.53
CA ILE A 112 -19.96 -20.77 -10.72
C ILE A 112 -21.37 -21.34 -10.82
N ARG A 113 -22.07 -21.07 -11.93
CA ARG A 113 -23.32 -21.73 -12.31
C ARG A 113 -23.00 -22.90 -13.21
N HIS A 114 -23.28 -24.11 -12.75
CA HIS A 114 -23.09 -25.31 -13.55
C HIS A 114 -24.27 -25.54 -14.51
N PRO A 115 -24.08 -26.25 -15.64
CA PRO A 115 -25.18 -26.61 -16.54
C PRO A 115 -26.31 -27.40 -15.88
N SER A 116 -26.01 -28.12 -14.79
CA SER A 116 -26.96 -28.83 -13.93
C SER A 116 -27.86 -27.89 -13.10
N GLY A 117 -27.54 -26.60 -13.04
CA GLY A 117 -28.28 -25.57 -12.30
C GLY A 117 -27.72 -25.25 -10.90
N HIS A 118 -26.93 -26.13 -10.29
CA HIS A 118 -26.37 -25.88 -8.96
C HIS A 118 -25.33 -24.75 -9.00
N LEU A 119 -25.21 -24.08 -7.85
CA LEU A 119 -24.22 -23.04 -7.61
C LEU A 119 -23.03 -23.61 -6.86
N GLU A 120 -21.84 -23.23 -7.28
CA GLU A 120 -20.60 -23.48 -6.55
C GLU A 120 -19.94 -22.14 -6.23
N ASP A 121 -19.58 -21.93 -4.98
CA ASP A 121 -18.60 -20.92 -4.60
C ASP A 121 -17.22 -21.55 -4.56
N LYS A 122 -16.32 -21.03 -5.37
CA LYS A 122 -14.93 -21.45 -5.43
C LYS A 122 -14.01 -20.37 -4.89
N TYR A 123 -13.18 -20.74 -3.94
CA TYR A 123 -12.21 -19.88 -3.27
C TYR A 123 -10.80 -20.29 -3.66
N ILE A 124 -9.97 -19.31 -4.03
CA ILE A 124 -8.54 -19.51 -4.27
C ILE A 124 -7.79 -18.58 -3.33
N ASN A 125 -7.04 -19.14 -2.39
CA ASN A 125 -6.32 -18.38 -1.37
C ASN A 125 -4.81 -18.55 -1.55
N LEU A 126 -4.08 -17.44 -1.55
CA LEU A 126 -2.62 -17.39 -1.57
C LEU A 126 -2.15 -16.51 -0.41
N VAL A 127 -1.23 -17.04 0.39
CA VAL A 127 -0.57 -16.32 1.49
C VAL A 127 0.93 -16.57 1.34
N VAL A 128 1.70 -15.49 1.23
CA VAL A 128 3.16 -15.56 1.10
C VAL A 128 3.76 -14.61 2.12
N TYR A 129 4.76 -15.08 2.85
CA TYR A 129 5.55 -14.28 3.78
C TYR A 129 6.93 -13.98 3.18
N GLY A 130 7.50 -12.84 3.56
CA GLY A 130 8.90 -12.55 3.32
C GLY A 130 9.80 -13.55 4.04
N ASP A 131 10.92 -13.88 3.42
CA ASP A 131 11.89 -14.81 4.00
C ASP A 131 12.79 -14.11 5.02
N ASP A 132 13.14 -14.82 6.09
CA ASP A 132 14.14 -14.34 7.06
C ASP A 132 15.50 -14.22 6.34
N ASN A 133 16.07 -13.02 6.31
CA ASN A 133 17.31 -12.70 5.57
C ASN A 133 17.26 -13.05 4.07
N GLY A 134 16.09 -12.93 3.44
CA GLY A 134 15.91 -13.20 2.00
C GLY A 134 15.08 -12.15 1.29
N TYR A 135 14.23 -12.59 0.36
CA TYR A 135 13.36 -11.70 -0.39
C TYR A 135 12.03 -11.48 0.34
N SER A 136 11.50 -10.26 0.26
CA SER A 136 10.14 -9.95 0.72
C SER A 136 9.10 -10.72 -0.10
N ALA A 137 7.93 -10.99 0.48
CA ALA A 137 6.80 -11.59 -0.22
C ALA A 137 6.47 -10.79 -1.48
N MET A 138 6.45 -9.45 -1.39
CA MET A 138 6.21 -8.58 -2.53
C MET A 138 7.28 -8.75 -3.63
N ALA A 139 8.56 -8.79 -3.27
CA ALA A 139 9.64 -8.96 -4.25
C ALA A 139 9.55 -10.31 -4.97
N LYS A 140 9.24 -11.39 -4.24
CA LYS A 140 9.01 -12.72 -4.82
C LYS A 140 7.81 -12.73 -5.76
N MET A 141 6.66 -12.22 -5.29
CA MET A 141 5.39 -12.25 -6.03
C MET A 141 5.39 -11.42 -7.31
N VAL A 142 6.24 -10.38 -7.41
CA VAL A 142 6.40 -9.57 -8.62
C VAL A 142 7.56 -10.05 -9.50
N GLY A 143 8.70 -10.33 -8.88
CA GLY A 143 9.93 -10.68 -9.58
C GLY A 143 9.91 -12.07 -10.21
N TYR A 144 9.42 -13.08 -9.50
CA TYR A 144 9.47 -14.47 -9.96
C TYR A 144 8.63 -14.70 -11.22
N PRO A 145 7.36 -14.24 -11.32
CA PRO A 145 6.60 -14.37 -12.56
C PRO A 145 7.30 -13.73 -13.76
N THR A 146 7.94 -12.58 -13.56
CA THR A 146 8.67 -11.86 -14.61
C THR A 146 9.90 -12.64 -15.07
N ALA A 147 10.71 -13.13 -14.13
CA ALA A 147 11.91 -13.91 -14.43
C ALA A 147 11.58 -15.25 -15.11
N ILE A 148 10.54 -15.94 -14.63
CA ILE A 148 10.05 -17.19 -15.22
C ILE A 148 9.55 -16.95 -16.65
N ALA A 149 8.73 -15.92 -16.88
CA ALA A 149 8.24 -15.59 -18.22
C ALA A 149 9.40 -15.28 -19.18
N ALA A 150 10.39 -14.49 -18.74
CA ALA A 150 11.58 -14.20 -19.54
C ALA A 150 12.34 -15.48 -19.91
N LYS A 151 12.53 -16.40 -18.96
CA LYS A 151 13.15 -17.70 -19.20
C LYS A 151 12.37 -18.53 -20.22
N LEU A 152 11.06 -18.68 -20.04
CA LEU A 152 10.20 -19.47 -20.94
C LEU A 152 10.15 -18.91 -22.37
N ILE A 153 10.29 -17.59 -22.54
CA ILE A 153 10.43 -16.96 -23.87
C ILE A 153 11.77 -17.33 -24.50
N LEU A 154 12.87 -17.26 -23.74
CA LEU A 154 14.22 -17.61 -24.22
C LEU A 154 14.34 -19.09 -24.60
N GLU A 155 13.68 -19.96 -23.85
CA GLU A 155 13.64 -21.41 -24.10
C GLU A 155 12.65 -21.80 -25.22
N GLY A 156 11.85 -20.84 -25.71
CA GLY A 156 10.89 -21.06 -26.79
C GLY A 156 9.60 -21.77 -26.36
N GLU A 157 9.37 -21.95 -25.06
CA GLU A 157 8.11 -22.50 -24.52
C GLU A 157 6.94 -21.51 -24.68
N ILE A 158 7.20 -20.21 -24.48
CA ILE A 158 6.26 -19.14 -24.85
C ILE A 158 6.69 -18.57 -26.20
N ASN A 159 5.95 -18.93 -27.25
CA ASN A 159 6.27 -18.56 -28.64
C ASN A 159 5.31 -17.53 -29.26
N SER A 160 4.19 -17.25 -28.61
CA SER A 160 3.21 -16.24 -29.00
C SER A 160 3.87 -14.87 -29.27
N LYS A 161 3.46 -14.17 -30.33
CA LYS A 161 4.07 -12.92 -30.80
C LYS A 161 3.13 -11.72 -30.66
N GLY A 162 3.72 -10.54 -30.46
CA GLY A 162 3.01 -9.27 -30.31
C GLY A 162 3.05 -8.74 -28.88
N MET A 163 2.20 -7.75 -28.59
CA MET A 163 2.00 -7.23 -27.24
C MET A 163 0.97 -8.11 -26.52
N ILE A 164 1.45 -8.99 -25.66
CA ILE A 164 0.63 -10.04 -25.05
C ILE A 164 0.57 -9.87 -23.53
N VAL A 165 -0.61 -10.10 -22.98
CA VAL A 165 -0.88 -10.22 -21.54
C VAL A 165 -1.10 -11.70 -21.16
N PRO A 166 -0.78 -12.13 -19.93
CA PRO A 166 -0.76 -13.55 -19.54
C PRO A 166 -2.15 -14.13 -19.27
N LEU A 167 -3.06 -14.05 -20.25
CA LEU A 167 -4.45 -14.49 -20.14
C LEU A 167 -4.72 -15.87 -20.77
N THR A 168 -3.78 -16.37 -21.58
CA THR A 168 -3.91 -17.66 -22.27
C THR A 168 -3.15 -18.76 -21.53
N LYS A 169 -3.66 -19.99 -21.61
CA LYS A 169 -3.17 -21.13 -20.80
C LYS A 169 -1.75 -21.55 -21.15
N ASP A 170 -1.35 -21.36 -22.40
CA ASP A 170 0.03 -21.55 -22.87
C ASP A 170 1.02 -20.61 -22.17
N ILE A 171 0.55 -19.48 -21.62
CA ILE A 171 1.39 -18.52 -20.89
C ILE A 171 1.25 -18.71 -19.38
N TYR A 172 0.05 -18.56 -18.82
CA TYR A 172 -0.11 -18.60 -17.36
C TYR A 172 0.12 -20.01 -16.80
N GLY A 173 -0.15 -21.07 -17.56
CA GLY A 173 -0.06 -22.45 -17.11
C GLY A 173 1.37 -22.84 -16.69
N PRO A 174 2.37 -22.70 -17.60
CA PRO A 174 3.77 -22.90 -17.26
C PRO A 174 4.24 -22.00 -16.12
N ILE A 175 3.88 -20.70 -16.15
CA ILE A 175 4.29 -19.75 -15.12
C ILE A 175 3.81 -20.19 -13.73
N LEU A 176 2.52 -20.55 -13.57
CA LEU A 176 1.98 -21.04 -12.30
C LEU A 176 2.68 -22.31 -11.81
N LYS A 177 3.01 -23.23 -12.74
CA LYS A 177 3.73 -24.47 -12.40
C LYS A 177 5.13 -24.16 -11.85
N HIS A 178 5.87 -23.25 -12.48
CA HIS A 178 7.21 -22.87 -12.02
C HIS A 178 7.18 -22.09 -10.71
N ILE A 179 6.22 -21.17 -10.55
CA ILE A 179 6.03 -20.40 -9.30
C ILE A 179 5.79 -21.34 -8.10
N GLN A 180 5.05 -22.43 -8.28
CA GLN A 180 4.85 -23.44 -7.23
C GLN A 180 6.15 -24.15 -6.83
N ALA A 181 7.08 -24.37 -7.76
CA ALA A 181 8.39 -24.95 -7.47
C ALA A 181 9.28 -24.00 -6.64
N GLU A 182 9.05 -22.69 -6.75
CA GLU A 182 9.68 -21.64 -5.92
C GLU A 182 9.00 -21.48 -4.54
N GLY A 183 8.12 -22.41 -4.15
CA GLY A 183 7.45 -22.40 -2.84
C GLY A 183 6.25 -21.45 -2.73
N ILE A 184 5.82 -20.82 -3.83
CA ILE A 184 4.63 -19.97 -3.86
C ILE A 184 3.42 -20.83 -4.23
N ALA A 185 2.67 -21.26 -3.22
CA ALA A 185 1.49 -22.10 -3.38
C ALA A 185 0.19 -21.35 -3.11
N TYR A 186 -0.89 -21.83 -3.73
CA TYR A 186 -2.26 -21.40 -3.45
C TYR A 186 -3.13 -22.62 -3.14
N THR A 187 -4.15 -22.41 -2.31
CA THR A 187 -5.13 -23.43 -1.95
C THR A 187 -6.46 -23.17 -2.63
N ILE A 188 -7.19 -24.24 -2.96
CA ILE A 188 -8.51 -24.15 -3.58
C ILE A 188 -9.51 -24.82 -2.65
N GLN A 189 -10.64 -24.15 -2.43
CA GLN A 189 -11.80 -24.71 -1.73
C GLN A 189 -13.06 -24.46 -2.56
N SER A 190 -13.96 -25.44 -2.60
CA SER A 190 -15.26 -25.32 -3.29
C SER A 190 -16.41 -25.66 -2.34
N VAL A 191 -17.50 -24.90 -2.42
CA VAL A 191 -18.72 -25.10 -1.64
C VAL A 191 -19.92 -25.08 -2.59
N ILE A 192 -20.71 -26.16 -2.62
CA ILE A 192 -21.95 -26.21 -3.40
C ILE A 192 -23.06 -25.57 -2.57
N ARG A 193 -23.70 -24.51 -3.09
CA ARG A 193 -24.90 -23.94 -2.48
C ARG A 193 -26.10 -24.80 -2.86
N GLN A 194 -26.80 -25.31 -1.85
CA GLN A 194 -28.11 -25.95 -2.00
C GLN A 194 -29.18 -24.89 -2.27
#